data_AF-A0A970BA86-F1
#
_entry.id   AF-A0A970BA86-F1
#
_cell.length_a   1.000
_cell.length_b   1.000
_cell.length_c   1.000
_cell.angle_alpha   90.00
_cell.angle_beta   90.00
_cell.angle_gamma   90.00
#
_symmetry.space_group_name_H-M   'P 1'
#
loop_
_entity.id
_entity.type
_entity.pdbx_description
1 polymer ?
#
loop_
_entity_poly.entity_id
_entity_poly.type
_entity_poly.pdbx_seq_one_letter_code
_entity_poly.pdbx_strand_id
1 'polypeptide(L)'
;MGDLALEMLQTKLDDAHLAVFGQRLRDWLVADLNQSDEPVPDFTESRAKALLRATKTIDDPTLHDFARLMENDTAVRLALYDLLTTSELAENEEVQALAATSAAAAFDAAQDKPVIPWHSLSIAAYAWKSGYPLYQLDPASPPGEYSPAGQVVKRAASFMRQQVQRTATERDKLAKQVVYDPTAVSSTTPTLNDLPEQPPTAAAPPHYRVPAPVRYPEVARETVTIDPDEPIPPGVIRQPAITITAEDLENAPRQTAVRQPIRITPEQTTPSAPPAAQTAPPATTSGNNSMGQAVQKRFGRKEKLTTTKLRILVQEYQDGPGLYGVQVYVACQGVKANVAGTTNRNGVLLCELPVRVHSGLTYDVDVTWPRDFGGETERKSITLNADRGEFILPFYLRYQP
;
A
#
# COMPACT_ATOMS: atom_id res chain seq x y z
N MET A 1 -16.14 -9.00 -18.24
CA MET A 1 -16.85 -9.75 -17.19
C MET A 1 -16.79 -8.89 -15.94
N GLY A 2 -17.94 -8.56 -15.35
CA GLY A 2 -17.97 -7.72 -14.15
C GLY A 2 -17.29 -8.42 -12.98
N ASP A 3 -16.58 -7.67 -12.14
CA ASP A 3 -16.00 -8.19 -10.92
C ASP A 3 -17.12 -8.42 -9.90
N LEU A 4 -17.68 -9.63 -9.88
CA LEU A 4 -18.80 -10.01 -9.02
C LEU A 4 -18.50 -9.79 -7.54
N ALA A 5 -17.24 -9.97 -7.12
CA ALA A 5 -16.83 -9.73 -5.74
C ALA A 5 -16.95 -8.24 -5.38
N LEU A 6 -16.57 -7.37 -6.31
CA LEU A 6 -16.69 -5.92 -6.17
C LEU A 6 -18.16 -5.50 -6.13
N GLU A 7 -18.99 -6.00 -7.04
CA GLU A 7 -20.43 -5.71 -7.04
C GLU A 7 -21.09 -6.13 -5.72
N MET A 8 -20.82 -7.34 -5.23
CA MET A 8 -21.37 -7.83 -3.96
C MET A 8 -21.00 -6.94 -2.78
N LEU A 9 -19.73 -6.53 -2.67
CA LEU A 9 -19.26 -5.73 -1.54
C LEU A 9 -19.69 -4.27 -1.65
N GLN A 10 -19.71 -3.68 -2.85
CA GLN A 10 -20.12 -2.29 -3.04
C GLN A 10 -21.62 -2.08 -2.87
N THR A 11 -22.45 -3.01 -3.34
CA THR A 11 -23.91 -2.80 -3.43
C THR A 11 -24.67 -3.45 -2.27
N LYS A 12 -24.28 -4.66 -1.85
CA LYS A 12 -25.09 -5.44 -0.90
C LYS A 12 -24.63 -5.25 0.54
N LEU A 13 -23.34 -5.07 0.79
CA LEU A 13 -22.77 -5.13 2.14
C LEU A 13 -22.23 -3.77 2.60
N ASP A 14 -22.91 -3.14 3.56
CA ASP A 14 -22.37 -2.01 4.30
C ASP A 14 -21.34 -2.46 5.35
N ASP A 15 -20.66 -1.51 6.00
CA ASP A 15 -19.60 -1.83 6.97
C ASP A 15 -20.11 -2.55 8.23
N ALA A 16 -21.40 -2.43 8.55
CA ALA A 16 -22.00 -3.11 9.69
C ALA A 16 -22.20 -4.61 9.36
N HIS A 17 -22.72 -4.92 8.19
CA HIS A 17 -23.07 -6.28 7.78
C HIS A 17 -21.86 -7.11 7.29
N LEU A 18 -20.69 -6.49 7.05
CA LEU A 18 -19.45 -7.21 6.66
C LEU A 18 -19.08 -8.32 7.65
N ALA A 19 -19.19 -8.04 8.94
CA ALA A 19 -18.80 -8.98 9.98
C ALA A 19 -19.76 -10.19 10.06
N VAL A 20 -21.05 -9.93 9.91
CA VAL A 20 -22.09 -10.97 9.83
C VAL A 20 -21.86 -11.86 8.61
N PHE A 21 -21.59 -11.24 7.46
CA PHE A 21 -21.30 -11.97 6.23
C PHE A 21 -20.04 -12.83 6.38
N GLY A 22 -18.94 -12.30 6.92
CA GLY A 22 -17.69 -13.04 7.11
C GLY A 22 -17.86 -14.26 8.02
N GLN A 23 -18.65 -14.14 9.09
CA GLN A 23 -18.97 -15.27 9.97
C GLN A 23 -19.82 -16.33 9.25
N ARG A 24 -20.93 -15.90 8.61
CA ARG A 24 -21.82 -16.81 7.87
C ARG A 24 -21.10 -17.52 6.72
N LEU A 25 -20.19 -16.81 6.03
CA LEU A 25 -19.35 -17.38 4.99
C LEU A 25 -18.45 -18.48 5.54
N ARG A 26 -17.81 -18.25 6.69
CA ARG A 26 -17.01 -19.29 7.37
C ARG A 26 -17.87 -20.49 7.76
N ASP A 27 -19.04 -20.25 8.34
CA ASP A 27 -19.92 -21.34 8.81
C ASP A 27 -20.44 -22.18 7.64
N TRP A 28 -20.81 -21.53 6.53
CA TRP A 28 -21.17 -22.20 5.29
C TRP A 28 -20.00 -23.01 4.72
N LEU A 29 -18.79 -22.43 4.62
CA LEU A 29 -17.60 -23.14 4.13
C LEU A 29 -17.27 -24.38 4.97
N VAL A 30 -17.40 -24.27 6.30
CA VAL A 30 -17.14 -25.39 7.20
C VAL A 30 -18.21 -26.47 7.06
N ALA A 31 -19.48 -26.09 6.93
CA ALA A 31 -20.57 -27.04 6.70
C ALA A 31 -20.43 -27.76 5.35
N ASP A 32 -20.09 -27.02 4.29
CA ASP A 32 -19.90 -27.55 2.94
C ASP A 32 -18.72 -28.53 2.87
N LEU A 33 -17.58 -28.17 3.47
CA LEU A 33 -16.38 -29.03 3.46
C LEU A 33 -16.45 -30.23 4.41
N ASN A 34 -17.38 -30.22 5.37
CA ASN A 34 -17.61 -31.30 6.32
C ASN A 34 -18.88 -32.10 5.99
N GLN A 35 -19.36 -32.07 4.74
CA GLN A 35 -20.41 -32.98 4.26
C GLN A 35 -19.90 -34.44 4.27
N SER A 36 -19.88 -35.06 5.44
CA SER A 36 -19.57 -36.48 5.64
C SER A 36 -20.47 -37.08 6.71
N ASP A 37 -20.85 -38.34 6.54
CA ASP A 37 -21.73 -39.06 7.47
C ASP A 37 -21.10 -39.30 8.87
N GLU A 38 -19.80 -39.07 9.02
CA GLU A 38 -19.08 -39.22 10.29
C GLU A 38 -19.06 -37.92 11.12
N PRO A 39 -19.12 -37.99 12.46
CA PRO A 39 -19.01 -36.82 13.32
C PRO A 39 -17.59 -36.24 13.25
N VAL A 40 -17.44 -35.24 12.38
CA VAL A 40 -16.19 -34.53 12.15
C VAL A 40 -15.94 -33.50 13.26
N PRO A 41 -14.71 -33.41 13.81
CA PRO A 41 -14.37 -32.38 14.77
C PRO A 41 -14.35 -30.98 14.14
N ASP A 42 -15.03 -30.03 14.78
CA ASP A 42 -15.16 -28.65 14.31
C ASP A 42 -13.81 -27.97 14.02
N PHE A 43 -13.76 -27.25 12.91
CA PHE A 43 -12.58 -26.48 12.52
C PHE A 43 -12.62 -25.07 13.14
N THR A 44 -12.19 -24.95 14.39
CA THR A 44 -12.23 -23.70 15.16
C THR A 44 -11.12 -22.71 14.81
N GLU A 45 -11.29 -21.45 15.21
CA GLU A 45 -10.26 -20.40 15.04
C GLU A 45 -8.95 -20.74 15.76
N SER A 46 -9.02 -21.33 16.95
CA SER A 46 -7.85 -21.77 17.71
C SER A 46 -7.11 -22.91 17.00
N ARG A 47 -7.84 -23.84 16.38
CA ARG A 47 -7.28 -24.92 15.57
C ARG A 47 -6.58 -24.38 14.32
N ALA A 48 -7.21 -23.45 13.61
CA ALA A 48 -6.61 -22.76 12.47
C ALA A 48 -5.31 -22.03 12.84
N LYS A 49 -5.30 -21.29 13.95
CA LYS A 49 -4.11 -20.60 14.45
C LYS A 49 -3.00 -21.57 14.88
N ALA A 50 -3.36 -22.67 15.54
CA ALA A 50 -2.42 -23.73 15.91
C ALA A 50 -1.78 -24.37 14.67
N LEU A 51 -2.57 -24.60 13.61
CA LEU A 51 -2.08 -25.17 12.35
C LEU A 51 -1.07 -24.25 11.65
N LEU A 52 -1.36 -22.95 11.57
CA LEU A 52 -0.43 -21.97 10.98
C LEU A 52 0.91 -21.91 11.72
N ARG A 53 0.86 -22.02 13.06
CA ARG A 53 2.06 -22.10 13.91
C ARG A 53 2.81 -23.42 13.75
N ALA A 54 2.09 -24.55 13.75
CA ALA A 54 2.68 -25.88 13.66
C ALA A 54 3.40 -26.09 12.31
N THR A 55 2.83 -25.56 11.23
CA THR A 55 3.43 -25.61 9.89
C THR A 55 4.59 -24.62 9.70
N LYS A 56 4.84 -23.71 10.67
CA LYS A 56 5.84 -22.63 10.58
C LYS A 56 5.73 -21.80 9.30
N THR A 57 4.54 -21.76 8.71
CA THR A 57 4.28 -21.03 7.47
C THR A 57 4.14 -19.54 7.72
N ILE A 58 3.79 -19.09 8.92
CA ILE A 58 3.78 -17.67 9.29
C ILE A 58 4.44 -17.51 10.66
N ASP A 59 5.20 -16.44 10.81
CA ASP A 59 5.78 -15.99 12.07
C ASP A 59 4.73 -15.32 12.98
N ASP A 60 4.88 -15.48 14.30
CA ASP A 60 3.93 -14.92 15.28
C ASP A 60 3.75 -13.38 15.18
N PRO A 61 4.79 -12.57 14.87
CA PRO A 61 4.62 -11.13 14.65
C PRO A 61 3.65 -10.83 13.50
N THR A 62 3.81 -11.50 12.35
CA THR A 62 2.90 -11.32 11.21
C THR A 62 1.46 -11.71 11.54
N LEU A 63 1.24 -12.78 12.31
CA LEU A 63 -0.12 -13.15 12.79
C LEU A 63 -0.72 -12.06 13.68
N HIS A 64 0.10 -11.44 14.54
CA HIS A 64 -0.33 -10.34 15.40
C HIS A 64 -0.64 -9.07 14.60
N ASP A 65 0.24 -8.70 13.67
CA ASP A 65 0.05 -7.53 12.80
C ASP A 65 -1.18 -7.69 11.90
N PHE A 66 -1.43 -8.90 11.41
CA PHE A 66 -2.65 -9.22 10.66
C PHE A 66 -3.90 -9.07 11.53
N ALA A 67 -3.92 -9.61 12.74
CA ALA A 67 -5.05 -9.46 13.67
C ALA A 67 -5.33 -7.98 13.98
N ARG A 68 -4.27 -7.19 14.23
CA ARG A 68 -4.37 -5.74 14.44
C ARG A 68 -4.89 -5.00 13.20
N LEU A 69 -4.49 -5.43 12.00
CA LEU A 69 -4.95 -4.84 10.76
C LEU A 69 -6.46 -5.10 10.53
N MET A 70 -6.97 -6.24 10.96
CA MET A 70 -8.39 -6.58 10.89
C MET A 70 -9.30 -5.83 11.88
N GLU A 71 -8.73 -5.01 12.77
CA GLU A 71 -9.50 -4.06 13.59
C GLU A 71 -10.01 -2.86 12.78
N ASN A 72 -9.47 -2.64 11.58
CA ASN A 72 -9.88 -1.56 10.69
C ASN A 72 -10.91 -2.06 9.66
N ASP A 73 -12.11 -1.47 9.66
CA ASP A 73 -13.21 -1.86 8.76
C ASP A 73 -12.83 -1.74 7.27
N THR A 74 -12.01 -0.75 6.89
CA THR A 74 -11.52 -0.61 5.50
C THR A 74 -10.61 -1.77 5.08
N ALA A 75 -9.84 -2.30 6.03
CA ALA A 75 -8.96 -3.42 5.79
C ALA A 75 -9.73 -4.75 5.75
N VAL A 76 -10.76 -4.89 6.59
CA VAL A 76 -11.70 -6.02 6.56
C VAL A 76 -12.38 -6.15 5.20
N ARG A 77 -12.95 -5.05 4.70
CA ARG A 77 -13.63 -4.99 3.40
C ARG A 77 -12.71 -5.40 2.25
N LEU A 78 -11.50 -4.85 2.23
CA LEU A 78 -10.50 -5.15 1.21
C LEU A 78 -9.96 -6.59 1.33
N ALA A 79 -9.76 -7.11 2.54
CA ALA A 79 -9.36 -8.49 2.75
C ALA A 79 -10.46 -9.48 2.31
N LEU A 80 -11.74 -9.17 2.55
CA LEU A 80 -12.87 -9.96 2.02
C LEU A 80 -12.90 -9.93 0.49
N TYR A 81 -12.71 -8.77 -0.12
CA TYR A 81 -12.61 -8.65 -1.59
C TYR A 81 -11.50 -9.53 -2.17
N ASP A 82 -10.29 -9.42 -1.63
CA ASP A 82 -9.16 -10.24 -2.09
C ASP A 82 -9.38 -11.73 -1.83
N LEU A 83 -10.01 -12.09 -0.70
CA LEU A 83 -10.31 -13.48 -0.40
C LEU A 83 -11.28 -14.04 -1.44
N LEU A 84 -12.40 -13.36 -1.67
CA LEU A 84 -13.44 -13.78 -2.62
C LEU A 84 -12.92 -13.88 -4.06
N THR A 85 -12.09 -12.93 -4.49
CA THR A 85 -11.48 -12.94 -5.82
C THR A 85 -10.42 -14.04 -5.96
N THR A 86 -9.54 -14.22 -4.97
CA THR A 86 -8.47 -15.23 -5.06
C THR A 86 -8.97 -16.66 -4.87
N SER A 87 -10.05 -16.85 -4.11
CA SER A 87 -10.68 -18.16 -3.90
C SER A 87 -11.79 -18.48 -4.90
N GLU A 88 -12.11 -17.56 -5.83
CA GLU A 88 -13.22 -17.68 -6.80
C GLU A 88 -14.60 -17.91 -6.15
N LEU A 89 -14.74 -17.55 -4.87
CA LEU A 89 -16.00 -17.74 -4.12
C LEU A 89 -17.11 -16.79 -4.60
N ALA A 90 -16.76 -15.66 -5.21
CA ALA A 90 -17.74 -14.69 -5.72
C ALA A 90 -18.59 -15.24 -6.89
N GLU A 91 -18.11 -16.25 -7.59
CA GLU A 91 -18.83 -16.90 -8.69
C GLU A 91 -19.92 -17.85 -8.19
N ASN A 92 -19.87 -18.26 -6.91
CA ASN A 92 -20.83 -19.19 -6.35
C ASN A 92 -22.15 -18.49 -5.97
N GLU A 93 -23.27 -18.97 -6.52
CA GLU A 93 -24.62 -18.44 -6.28
C GLU A 93 -25.02 -18.47 -4.80
N GLU A 94 -24.59 -19.49 -4.04
CA GLU A 94 -24.89 -19.60 -2.61
C GLU A 94 -24.21 -18.50 -1.81
N VAL A 95 -22.97 -18.13 -2.18
CA VAL A 95 -22.23 -17.03 -1.56
C VAL A 95 -22.89 -15.69 -1.88
N GLN A 96 -23.47 -15.53 -3.07
CA GLN A 96 -24.25 -14.36 -3.44
C GLN A 96 -25.57 -14.27 -2.65
N ALA A 97 -26.25 -15.40 -2.42
CA ALA A 97 -27.44 -15.48 -1.57
C ALA A 97 -27.11 -15.20 -0.09
N LEU A 98 -25.95 -15.68 0.39
CA LEU A 98 -25.45 -15.38 1.74
C LEU A 98 -25.17 -13.89 1.92
N ALA A 99 -24.61 -13.21 0.92
CA ALA A 99 -24.42 -11.76 0.98
C ALA A 99 -25.76 -11.01 1.08
N ALA A 100 -26.77 -11.40 0.29
CA ALA A 100 -28.10 -10.78 0.34
C ALA A 100 -28.82 -11.02 1.67
N THR A 101 -28.77 -12.24 2.20
CA THR A 101 -29.38 -12.57 3.51
C THR A 101 -28.62 -11.94 4.68
N SER A 102 -27.32 -11.68 4.52
CA SER A 102 -26.52 -10.95 5.51
C SER A 102 -26.85 -9.47 5.49
N ALA A 103 -27.04 -8.87 4.31
CA ALA A 103 -27.48 -7.48 4.16
C ALA A 103 -28.89 -7.22 4.72
N ALA A 104 -29.77 -8.22 4.68
CA ALA A 104 -31.13 -8.15 5.22
C ALA A 104 -31.21 -8.52 6.72
N ALA A 105 -30.10 -8.93 7.34
CA ALA A 105 -30.11 -9.37 8.73
C ALA A 105 -30.25 -8.16 9.65
N ALA A 106 -31.39 -8.08 10.36
CA ALA A 106 -31.52 -7.14 11.46
C ALA A 106 -30.65 -7.63 12.63
N PHE A 107 -29.57 -6.91 12.92
CA PHE A 107 -28.79 -7.11 14.14
C PHE A 107 -28.60 -5.77 14.84
N ASP A 108 -28.62 -5.80 16.17
CA ASP A 108 -28.43 -4.60 16.97
C ASP A 108 -26.92 -4.33 17.06
N ALA A 109 -26.42 -3.47 16.17
CA ALA A 109 -24.99 -3.17 16.01
C ALA A 109 -24.31 -2.67 17.30
N ALA A 110 -25.10 -2.26 18.31
CA ALA A 110 -24.64 -1.76 19.59
C ALA A 110 -24.36 -2.83 20.65
N GLN A 111 -24.90 -4.06 20.54
CA GLN A 111 -24.80 -5.06 21.61
C GLN A 111 -23.98 -6.31 21.27
N ASP A 112 -23.94 -6.75 20.00
CA ASP A 112 -23.15 -7.92 19.59
C ASP A 112 -22.66 -7.77 18.13
N LYS A 113 -21.57 -7.02 17.91
CA LYS A 113 -20.87 -7.06 16.60
C LYS A 113 -20.15 -8.40 16.49
N PRO A 114 -20.51 -9.29 15.54
CA PRO A 114 -19.81 -10.56 15.37
C PRO A 114 -18.34 -10.31 15.02
N VAL A 115 -17.46 -11.19 15.49
CA VAL A 115 -16.03 -11.14 15.16
C VAL A 115 -15.76 -12.17 14.07
N ILE A 116 -15.19 -11.72 12.94
CA ILE A 116 -14.83 -12.62 11.84
C ILE A 116 -13.66 -13.51 12.28
N PRO A 117 -13.80 -14.85 12.28
CA PRO A 117 -12.71 -15.75 12.60
C PRO A 117 -11.79 -15.91 11.37
N TRP A 118 -10.91 -14.93 11.17
CA TRP A 118 -10.13 -14.77 9.94
C TRP A 118 -9.17 -15.93 9.63
N HIS A 119 -8.58 -16.56 10.64
CA HIS A 119 -7.63 -17.65 10.40
C HIS A 119 -8.36 -18.88 9.90
N SER A 120 -9.50 -19.22 10.50
CA SER A 120 -10.34 -20.33 10.04
C SER A 120 -10.99 -20.01 8.69
N LEU A 121 -11.50 -18.80 8.48
CA LEU A 121 -12.11 -18.36 7.22
C LEU A 121 -11.12 -18.46 6.05
N SER A 122 -9.91 -17.93 6.20
CA SER A 122 -8.90 -17.95 5.12
C SER A 122 -8.47 -19.37 4.76
N ILE A 123 -8.23 -20.23 5.76
CA ILE A 123 -7.90 -21.64 5.51
C ILE A 123 -9.07 -22.36 4.86
N ALA A 124 -10.30 -22.15 5.33
CA ALA A 124 -11.50 -22.75 4.76
C ALA A 124 -11.74 -22.32 3.30
N ALA A 125 -11.54 -21.04 2.97
CA ALA A 125 -11.70 -20.55 1.60
C ALA A 125 -10.70 -21.20 0.63
N TYR A 126 -9.42 -21.32 1.02
CA TYR A 126 -8.42 -22.00 0.19
C TYR A 126 -8.57 -23.52 0.18
N ALA A 127 -9.06 -24.11 1.27
CA ALA A 127 -9.41 -25.53 1.34
C ALA A 127 -10.54 -25.84 0.36
N TRP A 128 -11.59 -25.00 0.35
CA TRP A 128 -12.71 -25.07 -0.58
C TRP A 128 -12.26 -24.99 -2.04
N LYS A 129 -11.45 -23.99 -2.39
CA LYS A 129 -10.89 -23.89 -3.75
C LYS A 129 -10.06 -25.11 -4.16
N SER A 130 -9.41 -25.77 -3.21
CA SER A 130 -8.63 -26.98 -3.48
C SER A 130 -9.45 -28.29 -3.40
N GLY A 131 -10.72 -28.23 -2.99
CA GLY A 131 -11.54 -29.40 -2.68
C GLY A 131 -10.98 -30.25 -1.54
N TYR A 132 -10.25 -29.64 -0.59
CA TYR A 132 -9.60 -30.36 0.50
C TYR A 132 -10.44 -30.32 1.78
N PRO A 133 -10.74 -31.46 2.40
CA PRO A 133 -11.57 -31.51 3.61
C PRO A 133 -10.86 -30.92 4.84
N LEU A 134 -11.58 -30.12 5.62
CA LEU A 134 -11.03 -29.44 6.80
C LEU A 134 -10.69 -30.40 7.95
N TYR A 135 -11.40 -31.52 8.07
CA TYR A 135 -11.19 -32.47 9.17
C TYR A 135 -9.81 -33.13 9.15
N GLN A 136 -9.20 -33.25 7.97
CA GLN A 136 -7.85 -33.80 7.80
C GLN A 136 -6.75 -32.83 8.23
N LEU A 137 -7.08 -31.54 8.43
CA LEU A 137 -6.14 -30.54 8.92
C LEU A 137 -6.04 -30.62 10.44
N ASP A 138 -5.08 -31.40 10.93
CA ASP A 138 -4.79 -31.54 12.36
C ASP A 138 -3.49 -30.77 12.73
N PRO A 139 -3.54 -29.81 13.67
CA PRO A 139 -2.33 -29.16 14.17
C PRO A 139 -1.37 -30.10 14.89
N ALA A 140 -1.82 -31.23 15.45
CA ALA A 140 -0.94 -32.20 16.11
C ALA A 140 -0.10 -33.01 15.11
N SER A 141 -0.58 -33.13 13.87
CA SER A 141 0.12 -33.79 12.76
C SER A 141 0.21 -32.81 11.58
N PRO A 142 1.10 -31.79 11.64
CA PRO A 142 1.12 -30.73 10.65
C PRO A 142 1.40 -31.28 9.24
N PRO A 143 0.67 -30.81 8.22
CA PRO A 143 0.86 -31.29 6.87
C PRO A 143 2.25 -30.91 6.33
N GLY A 144 2.84 -31.80 5.53
CA GLY A 144 4.12 -31.53 4.87
C GLY A 144 4.02 -30.37 3.87
N GLU A 145 5.09 -29.59 3.70
CA GLU A 145 5.10 -28.34 2.92
C GLU A 145 4.62 -28.49 1.47
N TYR A 146 4.88 -29.65 0.85
CA TYR A 146 4.51 -29.93 -0.54
C TYR A 146 3.23 -30.76 -0.68
N SER A 147 2.60 -31.15 0.42
CA SER A 147 1.32 -31.86 0.38
C SER A 147 0.18 -30.91 -0.04
N PRO A 148 -0.93 -31.42 -0.62
CA PRO A 148 -2.10 -30.59 -0.94
C PRO A 148 -2.59 -29.78 0.26
N ALA A 149 -2.67 -30.40 1.44
CA ALA A 149 -2.97 -29.75 2.71
C ALA A 149 -1.96 -28.63 3.06
N GLY A 150 -0.67 -28.89 2.89
CA GLY A 150 0.39 -27.91 3.11
C GLY A 150 0.28 -26.71 2.16
N GLN A 151 -0.10 -26.94 0.89
CA GLN A 151 -0.31 -25.88 -0.08
C GLN A 151 -1.51 -24.99 0.28
N VAL A 152 -2.60 -25.56 0.82
CA VAL A 152 -3.75 -24.79 1.33
C VAL A 152 -3.29 -23.85 2.44
N VAL A 153 -2.59 -24.38 3.45
CA VAL A 153 -2.08 -23.58 4.57
C VAL A 153 -1.09 -22.53 4.09
N LYS A 154 -0.21 -22.87 3.13
CA LYS A 154 0.75 -21.93 2.54
C LYS A 154 0.08 -20.80 1.76
N ARG A 155 -1.02 -21.06 1.05
CA ARG A 155 -1.81 -20.04 0.34
C ARG A 155 -2.51 -19.10 1.32
N ALA A 156 -3.15 -19.65 2.35
CA ALA A 156 -3.73 -18.87 3.44
C ALA A 156 -2.66 -17.97 4.10
N ALA A 157 -1.47 -18.53 4.32
CA ALA A 157 -0.34 -17.80 4.86
C ALA A 157 0.18 -16.69 3.94
N SER A 158 0.28 -16.96 2.65
CA SER A 158 0.67 -15.96 1.64
C SER A 158 -0.33 -14.81 1.58
N PHE A 159 -1.62 -15.11 1.66
CA PHE A 159 -2.68 -14.10 1.72
C PHE A 159 -2.53 -13.18 2.93
N MET A 160 -2.36 -13.73 4.13
CA MET A 160 -2.18 -12.91 5.35
C MET A 160 -0.95 -12.00 5.24
N ARG A 161 0.18 -12.54 4.75
CA ARG A 161 1.39 -11.74 4.52
C ARG A 161 1.16 -10.61 3.53
N GLN A 162 0.45 -10.89 2.43
CA GLN A 162 0.13 -9.89 1.43
C GLN A 162 -0.70 -8.75 2.05
N GLN A 163 -1.68 -9.06 2.90
CA GLN A 163 -2.48 -8.02 3.57
C GLN A 163 -1.65 -7.12 4.49
N VAL A 164 -0.72 -7.71 5.25
CA VAL A 164 0.18 -6.97 6.15
C VAL A 164 1.19 -6.14 5.37
N GLN A 165 1.77 -6.69 4.30
CA GLN A 165 2.81 -6.05 3.50
C GLN A 165 2.29 -4.97 2.54
N ARG A 166 0.97 -4.89 2.31
CA ARG A 166 0.38 -3.85 1.45
C ARG A 166 0.72 -2.45 1.95
N THR A 167 1.18 -1.61 1.03
CA THR A 167 1.51 -0.22 1.34
C THR A 167 0.25 0.59 1.66
N ALA A 168 0.40 1.67 2.44
CA ALA A 168 -0.74 2.52 2.79
C ALA A 168 -1.41 3.15 1.56
N THR A 169 -0.64 3.50 0.54
CA THR A 169 -1.14 4.10 -0.71
C THR A 169 -1.85 3.09 -1.60
N GLU A 170 -1.34 1.86 -1.70
CA GLU A 170 -2.01 0.78 -2.41
C GLU A 170 -3.33 0.39 -1.73
N ARG A 171 -3.32 0.29 -0.40
CA ARG A 171 -4.52 0.06 0.40
C ARG A 171 -5.55 1.18 0.21
N ASP A 172 -5.13 2.45 0.19
CA ASP A 172 -6.05 3.59 -0.03
C ASP A 172 -6.65 3.57 -1.45
N LYS A 173 -5.86 3.22 -2.47
CA LYS A 173 -6.35 3.08 -3.86
C LYS A 173 -7.39 1.98 -3.97
N LEU A 174 -7.12 0.81 -3.41
CA LEU A 174 -8.03 -0.33 -3.44
C LEU A 174 -9.24 -0.12 -2.52
N ALA A 175 -9.06 0.50 -1.36
CA ALA A 175 -10.16 0.84 -0.48
C ALA A 175 -11.17 1.74 -1.21
N LYS A 176 -10.71 2.77 -1.93
CA LYS A 176 -11.58 3.60 -2.78
C LYS A 176 -12.33 2.83 -3.84
N GLN A 177 -11.78 1.72 -4.32
CA GLN A 177 -12.45 0.85 -5.28
C GLN A 177 -13.48 -0.07 -4.62
N VAL A 178 -13.30 -0.49 -3.37
CA VAL A 178 -14.21 -1.47 -2.73
C VAL A 178 -15.21 -0.79 -1.78
N VAL A 179 -15.06 0.51 -1.52
CA VAL A 179 -15.96 1.32 -0.67
C VAL A 179 -17.42 1.07 -1.04
N TYR A 180 -18.25 0.90 0.00
CA TYR A 180 -19.68 0.75 -0.15
C TYR A 180 -20.28 1.95 -0.88
N ASP A 181 -21.04 1.69 -1.94
CA ASP A 181 -21.74 2.71 -2.71
C ASP A 181 -23.26 2.47 -2.60
N PRO A 182 -23.95 3.19 -1.70
CA PRO A 182 -25.40 3.05 -1.54
C PRO A 182 -26.17 3.50 -2.79
N THR A 183 -25.56 4.30 -3.67
CA THR A 183 -26.20 4.78 -4.91
C THR A 183 -26.14 3.77 -6.04
N ALA A 184 -25.28 2.75 -5.94
CA ALA A 184 -25.24 1.64 -6.88
C ALA A 184 -26.36 0.60 -6.66
N VAL A 185 -27.04 0.65 -5.51
CA VAL A 185 -28.17 -0.23 -5.17
C VAL A 185 -29.48 0.20 -5.84
N SER A 186 -29.62 1.50 -6.14
CA SER A 186 -30.68 1.97 -7.02
C SER A 186 -30.13 2.02 -8.44
N SER A 187 -30.57 1.08 -9.28
CA SER A 187 -30.32 1.08 -10.72
C SER A 187 -31.06 2.22 -11.42
N THR A 188 -30.80 3.45 -11.01
CA THR A 188 -31.29 4.69 -11.60
C THR A 188 -30.07 5.59 -11.67
N THR A 189 -29.61 5.87 -12.88
CA THR A 189 -28.63 6.93 -13.18
C THR A 189 -28.91 8.13 -12.28
N PRO A 190 -27.91 8.64 -11.51
CA PRO A 190 -28.13 9.77 -10.61
C PRO A 190 -28.67 10.94 -11.43
N THR A 191 -29.88 11.38 -11.08
CA THR A 191 -30.50 12.53 -11.72
C THR A 191 -29.99 13.80 -11.04
N LEU A 192 -30.08 14.95 -11.70
CA LEU A 192 -29.64 16.24 -11.16
C LEU A 192 -30.27 16.59 -9.79
N ASN A 193 -31.36 15.91 -9.42
CA ASN A 193 -32.07 16.05 -8.15
C ASN A 193 -31.45 15.26 -6.98
N ASP A 194 -30.56 14.29 -7.24
CA ASP A 194 -29.92 13.47 -6.21
C ASP A 194 -28.61 14.09 -5.69
N LEU A 195 -28.16 15.20 -6.29
CA LEU A 195 -27.04 15.96 -5.74
C LEU A 195 -27.48 16.71 -4.47
N PRO A 196 -26.64 16.76 -3.42
CA PRO A 196 -26.93 17.57 -2.25
C PRO A 196 -27.10 19.03 -2.67
N GLU A 197 -28.22 19.65 -2.27
CA GLU A 197 -28.47 21.07 -2.51
C GLU A 197 -27.28 21.88 -1.99
N GLN A 198 -26.58 22.54 -2.91
CA GLN A 198 -25.45 23.37 -2.56
C GLN A 198 -25.94 24.46 -1.60
N PRO A 199 -25.36 24.61 -0.40
CA PRO A 199 -25.76 25.67 0.51
C PRO A 199 -25.62 27.03 -0.20
N PRO A 200 -26.51 27.99 0.08
CA PRO A 200 -26.53 29.26 -0.64
C PRO A 200 -25.14 29.89 -0.61
N THR A 201 -24.55 30.01 -1.79
CA THR A 201 -23.21 30.56 -1.97
C THR A 201 -23.20 31.97 -1.39
N ALA A 202 -22.34 32.23 -0.40
CA ALA A 202 -22.20 33.55 0.19
C ALA A 202 -21.95 34.60 -0.91
N ALA A 203 -22.57 35.78 -0.78
CA ALA A 203 -22.46 36.85 -1.76
C ALA A 203 -20.99 37.13 -2.09
N ALA A 204 -20.64 37.05 -3.37
CA ALA A 204 -19.28 37.29 -3.82
C ALA A 204 -18.84 38.73 -3.46
N PRO A 205 -17.60 38.93 -2.98
CA PRO A 205 -17.11 40.26 -2.64
C PRO A 205 -17.12 41.19 -3.87
N PRO A 206 -17.24 42.52 -3.68
CA PRO A 206 -17.55 43.50 -4.74
C PRO A 206 -16.53 43.62 -5.90
N HIS A 207 -15.43 42.86 -5.86
CA HIS A 207 -14.39 42.84 -6.89
C HIS A 207 -14.13 41.44 -7.48
N TYR A 208 -14.94 40.44 -7.15
CA TYR A 208 -14.79 39.10 -7.73
C TYR A 208 -15.34 39.08 -9.17
N ARG A 209 -14.45 39.06 -10.17
CA ARG A 209 -14.82 38.73 -11.54
C ARG A 209 -14.80 37.21 -11.69
N VAL A 210 -15.96 36.63 -11.97
CA VAL A 210 -16.07 35.20 -12.32
C VAL A 210 -15.21 34.96 -13.58
N PRO A 211 -14.27 33.99 -13.58
CA PRO A 211 -13.54 33.64 -14.78
C PRO A 211 -14.53 33.23 -15.87
N ALA A 212 -14.41 33.82 -17.07
CA ALA A 212 -15.24 33.43 -18.20
C ALA A 212 -15.01 31.93 -18.49
N PRO A 213 -16.08 31.13 -18.65
CA PRO A 213 -15.95 29.71 -18.92
C PRO A 213 -15.19 29.53 -20.24
N VAL A 214 -14.04 28.86 -20.16
CA VAL A 214 -13.26 28.46 -21.32
C VAL A 214 -14.04 27.35 -22.02
N ARG A 215 -14.72 27.69 -23.13
CA ARG A 215 -15.30 26.70 -24.04
C ARG A 215 -14.14 25.97 -24.71
N TYR A 216 -13.89 24.74 -24.30
CA TYR A 216 -13.12 23.81 -25.10
C TYR A 216 -13.96 23.46 -26.34
N PRO A 217 -13.40 23.47 -27.56
CA PRO A 217 -14.12 22.99 -28.72
C PRO A 217 -14.47 21.52 -28.49
N GLU A 218 -15.77 21.22 -28.51
CA GLU A 218 -16.26 19.85 -28.48
C GLU A 218 -15.70 19.14 -29.71
N VAL A 219 -14.80 18.19 -29.47
CA VAL A 219 -14.33 17.29 -30.53
C VAL A 219 -15.49 16.34 -30.79
N ALA A 220 -16.35 16.71 -31.75
CA ALA A 220 -17.37 15.85 -32.28
C ALA A 220 -16.67 14.57 -32.77
N ARG A 221 -16.90 13.46 -32.06
CA ARG A 221 -16.56 12.11 -32.54
C ARG A 221 -17.60 11.73 -33.60
N GLU A 222 -17.66 12.49 -34.68
CA GLU A 222 -18.31 12.03 -35.90
C GLU A 222 -17.31 11.11 -36.61
N THR A 223 -17.76 9.88 -36.77
CA THR A 223 -17.17 8.80 -37.53
C THR A 223 -16.51 9.29 -38.82
N VAL A 224 -15.20 9.07 -38.95
CA VAL A 224 -14.49 9.16 -40.23
C VAL A 224 -15.03 8.05 -41.12
N THR A 225 -15.97 8.39 -42.00
CA THR A 225 -16.37 7.56 -43.13
C THR A 225 -15.36 7.82 -44.24
N ILE A 226 -14.53 6.82 -44.54
CA ILE A 226 -13.58 6.89 -45.65
C ILE A 226 -14.36 6.59 -46.93
N ASP A 227 -14.59 7.62 -47.74
CA ASP A 227 -15.06 7.46 -49.13
C ASP A 227 -13.91 6.85 -49.96
N PRO A 228 -14.13 5.76 -50.73
CA PRO A 228 -13.06 5.02 -51.39
C PRO A 228 -12.53 5.63 -52.70
N ASP A 229 -12.88 6.88 -53.04
CA ASP A 229 -12.56 7.45 -54.36
C ASP A 229 -12.13 8.93 -54.29
N GLU A 230 -10.93 9.19 -53.75
CA GLU A 230 -10.17 10.40 -54.09
C GLU A 230 -8.64 10.17 -54.09
N PRO A 231 -7.88 10.82 -54.99
CA PRO A 231 -6.49 10.46 -55.31
C PRO A 231 -5.46 11.08 -54.36
N ILE A 232 -4.42 10.29 -54.06
CA ILE A 232 -3.30 10.61 -53.15
C ILE A 232 -2.37 11.68 -53.78
N PRO A 233 -2.07 12.80 -53.10
CA PRO A 233 -1.00 13.72 -53.52
C PRO A 233 0.40 13.16 -53.18
N PRO A 234 1.42 13.40 -54.03
CA PRO A 234 2.71 12.74 -53.91
C PRO A 234 3.61 13.46 -52.90
N GLY A 235 4.29 12.70 -52.03
CA GLY A 235 5.47 13.22 -51.35
C GLY A 235 5.70 12.78 -49.90
N VAL A 236 5.88 11.48 -49.64
CA VAL A 236 6.76 11.01 -48.57
C VAL A 236 7.47 9.75 -49.05
N ILE A 237 8.75 9.88 -49.41
CA ILE A 237 9.62 8.76 -49.76
C ILE A 237 9.94 8.04 -48.45
N ARG A 238 9.27 6.91 -48.19
CA ARG A 238 9.66 5.96 -47.15
C ARG A 238 10.89 5.20 -47.63
N GLN A 239 11.97 5.23 -46.86
CA GLN A 239 13.10 4.33 -47.07
C GLN A 239 12.62 2.87 -46.96
N PRO A 240 13.21 1.93 -47.71
CA PRO A 240 12.81 0.53 -47.64
C PRO A 240 13.03 -0.04 -46.24
N ALA A 241 12.15 -0.96 -45.84
CA ALA A 241 12.21 -1.65 -44.57
C ALA A 241 13.55 -2.39 -44.41
N ILE A 242 14.18 -2.20 -43.26
CA ILE A 242 15.37 -2.97 -42.86
C ILE A 242 14.95 -4.43 -42.77
N THR A 243 15.46 -5.28 -43.66
CA THR A 243 15.25 -6.72 -43.63
C THR A 243 16.52 -7.35 -43.08
N ILE A 244 16.47 -7.83 -41.84
CA ILE A 244 17.59 -8.58 -41.22
C ILE A 244 17.66 -9.94 -41.94
N THR A 245 18.71 -10.17 -42.73
CA THR A 245 18.97 -11.46 -43.37
C THR A 245 19.73 -12.39 -42.43
N ALA A 246 19.71 -13.71 -42.68
CA ALA A 246 20.36 -14.71 -41.84
C ALA A 246 21.89 -14.55 -41.71
N GLU A 247 22.50 -13.71 -42.56
CA GLU A 247 23.93 -13.39 -42.57
C GLU A 247 24.32 -12.31 -41.53
N ASP A 248 23.35 -11.51 -41.03
CA ASP A 248 23.56 -10.53 -39.96
C ASP A 248 23.67 -11.16 -38.55
N LEU A 249 23.32 -12.45 -38.40
CA LEU A 249 23.43 -13.18 -37.13
C LEU A 249 24.81 -13.81 -36.88
N GLU A 250 25.71 -13.88 -37.86
CA GLU A 250 26.96 -14.65 -37.74
C GLU A 250 28.16 -13.87 -37.21
N ASN A 251 28.04 -12.55 -36.99
CA ASN A 251 29.17 -11.69 -36.59
C ASN A 251 29.08 -11.13 -35.16
N ALA A 252 28.76 -11.99 -34.19
CA ALA A 252 29.01 -11.69 -32.78
C ALA A 252 30.40 -12.20 -32.35
N PRO A 253 31.31 -11.34 -31.85
CA PRO A 253 32.58 -11.81 -31.29
C PRO A 253 32.32 -12.66 -30.04
N ARG A 254 32.73 -13.93 -30.12
CA ARG A 254 32.75 -14.91 -29.03
C ARG A 254 33.61 -14.41 -27.87
N GLN A 255 33.02 -14.16 -26.71
CA GLN A 255 33.71 -14.35 -25.41
C GLN A 255 32.76 -14.99 -24.39
N THR A 256 32.91 -16.30 -24.27
CA THR A 256 32.45 -17.13 -23.16
C THR A 256 33.37 -16.92 -21.95
N ALA A 257 32.80 -16.52 -20.81
CA ALA A 257 33.38 -16.79 -19.50
C ALA A 257 32.29 -17.34 -18.58
N VAL A 258 32.14 -18.66 -18.62
CA VAL A 258 31.28 -19.43 -17.71
C VAL A 258 31.87 -19.32 -16.30
N ARG A 259 31.26 -18.51 -15.43
CA ARG A 259 31.55 -18.51 -13.99
C ARG A 259 30.88 -19.72 -13.34
N GLN A 260 31.68 -20.52 -12.62
CA GLN A 260 31.19 -21.68 -11.88
C GLN A 260 30.29 -21.27 -10.70
N PRO A 261 29.29 -22.08 -10.32
CA PRO A 261 28.45 -21.83 -9.16
C PRO A 261 29.24 -22.05 -7.86
N ILE A 262 29.20 -21.06 -6.97
CA ILE A 262 29.79 -21.11 -5.64
C ILE A 262 29.01 -22.14 -4.80
N ARG A 263 29.68 -23.23 -4.38
CA ARG A 263 29.17 -24.15 -3.35
C ARG A 263 29.42 -23.53 -1.97
N ILE A 264 28.35 -23.27 -1.22
CA ILE A 264 28.43 -22.87 0.18
C ILE A 264 28.34 -24.15 1.03
N THR A 265 29.42 -24.47 1.75
CA THR A 265 29.50 -25.57 2.71
C THR A 265 28.88 -25.14 4.05
N PRO A 266 28.15 -26.01 4.79
CA PRO A 266 27.34 -25.62 5.95
C PRO A 266 28.11 -25.29 7.25
N GLU A 267 29.32 -24.72 7.19
CA GLU A 267 30.13 -24.40 8.38
C GLU A 267 30.51 -22.92 8.56
N GLN A 268 29.92 -21.99 7.81
CA GLN A 268 30.07 -20.55 8.10
C GLN A 268 28.73 -19.93 8.52
N THR A 269 28.32 -20.23 9.75
CA THR A 269 27.23 -19.55 10.46
C THR A 269 27.74 -19.01 11.79
N THR A 270 27.77 -17.68 11.91
CA THR A 270 27.55 -16.99 13.20
C THR A 270 26.60 -15.81 12.95
N PRO A 271 25.64 -15.55 13.86
CA PRO A 271 24.42 -14.82 13.54
C PRO A 271 24.63 -13.31 13.72
N SER A 272 24.36 -12.52 12.68
CA SER A 272 24.16 -11.08 12.83
C SER A 272 22.77 -10.74 12.31
N ALA A 273 21.99 -10.08 13.17
CA ALA A 273 20.61 -9.68 12.91
C ALA A 273 20.48 -8.86 11.60
N PRO A 274 19.39 -9.02 10.84
CA PRO A 274 19.18 -8.21 9.64
C PRO A 274 18.87 -6.75 10.02
N PRO A 275 19.53 -5.76 9.40
CA PRO A 275 19.15 -4.36 9.57
C PRO A 275 17.81 -4.10 8.86
N ALA A 276 16.97 -3.29 9.49
CA ALA A 276 15.71 -2.84 8.95
C ALA A 276 15.92 -2.14 7.59
N ALA A 277 15.39 -2.72 6.52
CA ALA A 277 15.34 -2.10 5.22
C ALA A 277 14.42 -0.88 5.27
N GLN A 278 15.00 0.31 5.46
CA GLN A 278 14.30 1.57 5.25
C GLN A 278 14.08 1.73 3.74
N THR A 279 12.84 1.52 3.30
CA THR A 279 12.38 1.82 1.96
C THR A 279 12.41 3.33 1.73
N ALA A 280 13.33 3.77 0.88
CA ALA A 280 13.41 5.15 0.41
C ALA A 280 12.15 5.51 -0.41
N PRO A 281 11.47 6.65 -0.14
CA PRO A 281 10.47 7.18 -1.06
C PRO A 281 11.15 7.80 -2.30
N PRO A 282 10.47 7.82 -3.46
CA PRO A 282 11.02 8.36 -4.70
C PRO A 282 11.28 9.87 -4.59
N ALA A 283 12.35 10.31 -5.25
CA ALA A 283 12.73 11.71 -5.36
C ALA A 283 11.67 12.51 -6.13
N THR A 284 10.95 13.38 -5.43
CA THR A 284 10.19 14.47 -6.03
C THR A 284 10.61 15.79 -5.42
N THR A 285 11.41 16.54 -6.18
CA THR A 285 11.69 17.95 -5.91
C THR A 285 10.46 18.77 -6.30
N SER A 286 9.45 18.82 -5.42
CA SER A 286 8.45 19.92 -5.36
C SER A 286 7.37 19.65 -4.31
N GLY A 287 7.34 20.49 -3.26
CA GLY A 287 6.22 20.53 -2.33
C GLY A 287 6.52 21.21 -0.99
N ASN A 288 7.02 22.46 -0.99
CA ASN A 288 7.35 23.25 0.20
C ASN A 288 6.18 23.55 1.18
N ASN A 289 5.04 22.86 1.09
CA ASN A 289 3.84 23.19 1.85
C ASN A 289 3.28 22.06 2.74
N SER A 290 3.82 20.83 2.72
CA SER A 290 3.27 19.72 3.52
C SER A 290 3.67 19.80 5.01
N MET A 291 4.96 19.99 5.30
CA MET A 291 5.50 20.09 6.66
C MET A 291 4.97 21.33 7.38
N GLY A 292 5.03 22.50 6.72
CA GLY A 292 4.53 23.76 7.27
C GLY A 292 3.07 23.66 7.71
N GLN A 293 2.20 23.10 6.86
CA GLN A 293 0.78 22.93 7.19
C GLN A 293 0.54 21.89 8.29
N ALA A 294 1.31 20.79 8.33
CA ALA A 294 1.16 19.76 9.35
C ALA A 294 1.58 20.26 10.75
N VAL A 295 2.70 20.98 10.83
CA VAL A 295 3.16 21.63 12.06
C VAL A 295 2.20 22.75 12.47
N GLN A 296 1.66 23.52 11.51
CA GLN A 296 0.64 24.53 11.77
C GLN A 296 -0.67 23.93 12.31
N LYS A 297 -1.15 22.81 11.76
CA LYS A 297 -2.36 22.12 12.25
C LYS A 297 -2.21 21.62 13.68
N ARG A 298 -1.03 21.11 14.04
CA ARG A 298 -0.75 20.55 15.38
C ARG A 298 -0.41 21.61 16.43
N PHE A 299 0.39 22.60 16.07
CA PHE A 299 0.97 23.55 17.03
C PHE A 299 0.53 25.00 16.81
N GLY A 300 0.13 25.37 15.59
CA GLY A 300 -0.35 26.71 15.26
C GLY A 300 -1.69 27.09 15.90
N ARG A 301 -2.42 26.14 16.50
CA ARG A 301 -3.61 26.42 17.32
C ARG A 301 -3.28 26.99 18.70
N LYS A 302 -2.07 26.73 19.21
CA LYS A 302 -1.66 27.10 20.57
C LYS A 302 -0.70 28.29 20.60
N GLU A 303 0.10 28.47 19.55
CA GLU A 303 1.16 29.48 19.51
C GLU A 303 1.42 29.95 18.06
N LYS A 304 1.82 31.21 17.88
CA LYS A 304 2.23 31.74 16.57
C LYS A 304 3.53 31.07 16.14
N LEU A 305 3.56 30.53 14.92
CA LEU A 305 4.74 29.89 14.35
C LEU A 305 5.54 30.90 13.52
N THR A 306 6.86 30.79 13.60
CA THR A 306 7.84 31.54 12.79
C THR A 306 8.69 30.57 11.99
N THR A 307 9.39 31.02 10.95
CA THR A 307 10.22 30.16 10.12
C THR A 307 11.70 30.42 10.39
N THR A 308 12.47 29.34 10.57
CA THR A 308 13.92 29.38 10.79
C THR A 308 14.62 28.54 9.72
N LYS A 309 15.83 28.95 9.32
CA LYS A 309 16.64 28.21 8.34
C LYS A 309 17.54 27.20 9.04
N LEU A 310 17.43 25.93 8.67
CA LEU A 310 18.35 24.87 9.04
C LEU A 310 19.25 24.56 7.85
N ARG A 311 20.55 24.78 8.03
CA ARG A 311 21.60 24.46 7.08
C ARG A 311 22.30 23.18 7.52
N ILE A 312 22.07 22.11 6.77
CA ILE A 312 22.69 20.80 7.00
C ILE A 312 23.90 20.72 6.09
N LEU A 313 25.06 20.44 6.68
CA LEU A 313 26.34 20.45 5.99
C LEU A 313 26.98 19.08 6.12
N VAL A 314 27.15 18.40 5.00
CA VAL A 314 27.66 17.04 4.92
C VAL A 314 29.02 17.06 4.24
N GLN A 315 30.06 16.73 4.99
CA GLN A 315 31.45 16.76 4.55
C GLN A 315 32.16 15.44 4.88
N GLU A 316 33.28 15.20 4.19
CA GLU A 316 34.12 14.03 4.47
C GLU A 316 34.85 14.14 5.82
N TYR A 317 35.36 15.35 6.15
CA TYR A 317 36.04 15.70 7.41
C TYR A 317 35.72 17.16 7.77
N GLN A 318 36.15 17.65 8.94
CA GLN A 318 35.70 18.94 9.52
C GLN A 318 35.88 20.18 8.61
N ASP A 319 36.90 20.16 7.75
CA ASP A 319 37.19 21.20 6.74
C ASP A 319 37.26 20.62 5.31
N GLY A 320 36.55 19.51 5.09
CA GLY A 320 36.64 18.74 3.85
C GLY A 320 35.72 19.20 2.73
N PRO A 321 35.89 18.61 1.53
CA PRO A 321 34.96 18.82 0.44
C PRO A 321 33.56 18.35 0.86
N GLY A 322 32.55 19.13 0.47
CA GLY A 322 31.16 18.77 0.70
C GLY A 322 30.75 17.60 -0.19
N LEU A 323 29.96 16.69 0.36
CA LEU A 323 29.52 15.50 -0.35
C LEU A 323 28.23 15.78 -1.13
N TYR A 324 28.29 15.60 -2.44
CA TYR A 324 27.17 15.84 -3.36
C TYR A 324 26.18 14.67 -3.38
N GLY A 325 24.88 14.98 -3.42
CA GLY A 325 23.84 13.98 -3.67
C GLY A 325 23.53 13.07 -2.48
N VAL A 326 23.98 13.43 -1.27
CA VAL A 326 23.67 12.69 -0.04
C VAL A 326 22.21 12.93 0.32
N GLN A 327 21.48 11.86 0.64
CA GLN A 327 20.08 11.93 1.03
C GLN A 327 19.97 12.34 2.51
N VAL A 328 19.17 13.37 2.75
CA VAL A 328 18.93 13.92 4.07
C VAL A 328 17.43 13.96 4.32
N TYR A 329 17.04 13.52 5.51
CA TYR A 329 15.67 13.41 5.96
C TYR A 329 15.50 14.17 7.28
N VAL A 330 14.53 15.07 7.33
CA VAL A 330 14.24 15.91 8.50
C VAL A 330 12.82 15.65 8.96
N ALA A 331 12.66 15.15 10.18
CA ALA A 331 11.36 14.89 10.80
C ALA A 331 11.14 15.77 12.03
N CYS A 332 9.91 16.27 12.20
CA CYS A 332 9.55 17.02 13.41
C CYS A 332 9.13 16.06 14.52
N GLN A 333 9.71 16.20 15.72
CA GLN A 333 9.30 15.37 16.85
C GLN A 333 7.84 15.71 17.25
N GLY A 334 6.96 14.71 17.24
CA GLY A 334 5.54 14.86 17.59
C GLY A 334 4.60 15.22 16.43
N VAL A 335 5.10 15.36 15.20
CA VAL A 335 4.26 15.54 14.00
C VAL A 335 4.69 14.52 12.94
N LYS A 336 3.73 13.82 12.33
CA LYS A 336 3.97 12.91 11.21
C LYS A 336 4.17 13.69 9.90
N ALA A 337 5.17 14.55 9.89
CA ALA A 337 5.57 15.30 8.71
C ALA A 337 7.08 15.36 8.63
N ASN A 338 7.56 15.34 7.39
CA ASN A 338 8.95 15.14 7.04
C ASN A 338 9.33 15.97 5.81
N VAL A 339 10.58 16.40 5.77
CA VAL A 339 11.20 17.07 4.62
C VAL A 339 12.37 16.20 4.21
N ALA A 340 12.33 15.68 2.99
CA ALA A 340 13.44 14.94 2.40
C ALA A 340 14.11 15.80 1.33
N GLY A 341 15.44 15.77 1.27
CA GLY A 341 16.21 16.52 0.30
C GLY A 341 17.55 15.84 0.01
N THR A 342 18.24 16.32 -1.02
CA THR A 342 19.60 15.90 -1.34
C THR A 342 20.56 17.07 -1.23
N THR A 343 21.79 16.82 -0.80
CA THR A 343 22.82 17.86 -0.68
C THR A 343 23.25 18.39 -2.05
N ASN A 344 23.50 19.70 -2.12
CA ASN A 344 24.03 20.35 -3.31
C ASN A 344 25.53 20.05 -3.53
N ARG A 345 26.14 20.60 -4.60
CA ARG A 345 27.55 20.36 -4.95
C ARG A 345 28.55 20.73 -3.84
N ASN A 346 28.15 21.59 -2.91
CA ASN A 346 28.96 22.03 -1.78
C ASN A 346 28.66 21.22 -0.51
N GLY A 347 27.90 20.12 -0.59
CA GLY A 347 27.49 19.32 0.56
C GLY A 347 26.45 19.99 1.45
N VAL A 348 25.77 21.04 0.97
CA VAL A 348 24.82 21.82 1.77
C VAL A 348 23.38 21.52 1.36
N LEU A 349 22.53 21.32 2.36
CA LEU A 349 21.07 21.34 2.22
C LEU A 349 20.52 22.46 3.11
N LEU A 350 19.72 23.35 2.53
CA LEU A 350 19.04 24.42 3.25
C LEU A 350 17.54 24.09 3.35
N CYS A 351 17.03 24.01 4.57
CA CYS A 351 15.61 23.75 4.84
C CYS A 351 15.01 24.90 5.65
N GLU A 352 13.84 25.39 5.23
CA GLU A 352 13.06 26.34 6.03
C GLU A 352 12.06 25.56 6.89
N LEU A 353 12.19 25.66 8.21
CA LEU A 353 11.42 24.86 9.16
C LEU A 353 10.57 25.75 10.09
N PRO A 354 9.31 25.38 10.36
CA PRO A 354 8.41 26.15 11.22
C PRO A 354 8.71 25.92 12.71
N VAL A 355 9.16 26.95 13.41
CA VAL A 355 9.49 26.92 14.85
C VAL A 355 8.48 27.70 15.70
N ARG A 356 8.38 27.35 16.98
CA ARG A 356 7.61 28.13 17.97
C ARG A 356 8.45 29.27 18.51
N VAL A 357 7.80 30.40 18.76
CA VAL A 357 8.47 31.64 19.18
C VAL A 357 9.10 31.49 20.58
N HIS A 358 8.40 30.86 21.53
CA HIS A 358 8.84 30.84 22.94
C HIS A 358 9.46 29.51 23.38
N SER A 359 9.10 28.40 22.73
CA SER A 359 9.44 27.04 23.22
C SER A 359 10.35 26.24 22.27
N GLY A 360 10.59 26.73 21.05
CA GLY A 360 11.33 25.99 20.03
C GLY A 360 10.62 24.71 19.57
N LEU A 361 11.21 24.03 18.60
CA LEU A 361 10.76 22.73 18.09
C LEU A 361 11.95 21.81 17.84
N THR A 362 11.85 20.56 18.26
CA THR A 362 12.89 19.55 18.06
C THR A 362 12.68 18.81 16.74
N TYR A 363 13.75 18.72 15.96
CA TYR A 363 13.81 18.02 14.70
C TYR A 363 14.87 16.92 14.74
N ASP A 364 14.51 15.76 14.21
CA ASP A 364 15.42 14.65 13.96
C ASP A 364 15.89 14.74 12.51
N VAL A 365 17.20 14.73 12.32
CA VAL A 365 17.87 14.78 11.02
C VAL A 365 18.60 13.47 10.80
N ASP A 366 18.15 12.70 9.82
CA ASP A 366 18.75 11.45 9.39
C ASP A 366 19.49 11.67 8.07
N VAL A 367 20.77 11.34 8.03
CA VAL A 367 21.63 11.41 6.84
C VAL A 367 21.98 10.01 6.42
N THR A 368 21.59 9.61 5.21
CA THR A 368 21.92 8.28 4.67
C THR A 368 23.17 8.39 3.80
N TRP A 369 24.26 7.77 4.24
CA TRP A 369 25.52 7.77 3.52
C TRP A 369 25.42 6.96 2.21
N PRO A 370 26.10 7.38 1.12
CA PRO A 370 26.11 6.63 -0.12
C PRO A 370 26.63 5.19 0.06
N ARG A 371 26.24 4.27 -0.82
CA ARG A 371 26.65 2.85 -0.76
C ARG A 371 28.16 2.66 -0.77
N ASP A 372 28.89 3.55 -1.44
CA ASP A 372 30.35 3.54 -1.50
C ASP A 372 31.01 3.73 -0.13
N PHE A 373 30.26 4.26 0.85
CA PHE A 373 30.72 4.58 2.19
C PHE A 373 30.02 3.76 3.29
N GLY A 374 29.44 2.61 2.95
CA GLY A 374 28.85 1.68 3.92
C GLY A 374 27.33 1.75 4.06
N GLY A 375 26.67 2.76 3.48
CA GLY A 375 25.20 2.84 3.45
C GLY A 375 24.54 3.05 4.81
N GLU A 376 25.32 3.43 5.84
CA GLU A 376 24.81 3.67 7.18
C GLU A 376 23.99 4.96 7.24
N THR A 377 23.06 5.04 8.19
CA THR A 377 22.26 6.24 8.45
C THR A 377 22.71 6.86 9.76
N GLU A 378 23.21 8.10 9.72
CA GLU A 378 23.55 8.88 10.91
C GLU A 378 22.37 9.76 11.32
N ARG A 379 21.95 9.66 12.59
CA ARG A 379 20.83 10.42 13.15
C ARG A 379 21.32 11.44 14.16
N LYS A 380 20.91 12.70 14.01
CA LYS A 380 21.11 13.77 15.01
C LYS A 380 19.81 14.49 15.30
N SER A 381 19.54 14.76 16.58
CA SER A 381 18.40 15.57 17.02
C SER A 381 18.85 16.99 17.36
N ILE A 382 18.14 18.00 16.85
CA ILE A 382 18.41 19.41 17.12
C ILE A 382 17.13 20.15 17.51
N THR A 383 17.20 20.97 18.55
CA THR A 383 16.11 21.88 18.94
C THR A 383 16.34 23.25 18.31
N LEU A 384 15.42 23.67 17.45
CA LEU A 384 15.46 24.96 16.76
C LEU A 384 14.59 25.97 17.50
N ASN A 385 15.18 27.13 17.78
CA ASN A 385 14.53 28.25 18.45
C ASN A 385 14.35 29.42 17.47
N ALA A 386 13.32 30.24 17.67
CA ALA A 386 13.04 31.40 16.82
C ALA A 386 14.07 32.53 16.91
N ASP A 387 14.90 32.56 17.97
CA ASP A 387 15.86 33.65 18.24
C ASP A 387 17.02 33.70 17.24
N ARG A 388 17.32 32.58 16.56
CA ARG A 388 18.40 32.49 15.57
C ARG A 388 17.81 32.24 14.18
N GLY A 389 18.19 33.10 13.23
CA GLY A 389 17.70 33.02 11.84
C GLY A 389 18.26 31.83 11.06
N GLU A 390 19.47 31.36 11.39
CA GLU A 390 20.15 30.23 10.73
C GLU A 390 20.82 29.32 11.76
N PHE A 391 20.61 28.01 11.63
CA PHE A 391 21.29 26.96 12.39
C PHE A 391 22.12 26.11 11.44
N ILE A 392 23.36 25.79 11.82
CA ILE A 392 24.25 24.95 11.03
C ILE A 392 24.42 23.61 11.76
N LEU A 393 24.09 22.52 11.09
CA LEU A 393 24.25 21.15 11.62
C LEU A 393 25.23 20.36 10.73
N PRO A 394 26.47 20.14 11.20
CA PRO A 394 27.46 19.41 10.44
C PRO A 394 27.39 17.89 10.64
N PHE A 395 27.64 17.16 9.55
CA PHE A 395 27.83 15.71 9.49
C PHE A 395 29.17 15.41 8.83
N TYR A 396 29.96 14.56 9.47
CA TYR A 396 31.32 14.23 9.05
C TYR A 396 31.42 12.72 8.86
N LEU A 397 31.85 12.30 7.68
CA LEU A 397 32.01 10.87 7.37
C LEU A 397 33.10 10.22 8.24
N ARG A 398 34.19 10.95 8.49
CA ARG A 398 35.29 10.50 9.34
C ARG A 398 35.47 11.45 10.52
N TYR A 399 35.39 10.89 11.73
CA TYR A 399 35.91 11.57 12.91
C TYR A 399 37.44 11.52 12.82
N GLN A 400 38.10 12.68 12.71
CA GLN A 400 39.54 12.75 12.87
C GLN A 400 39.85 12.52 14.37
N PRO A 401 40.84 11.67 14.72
CA PRO A 401 41.23 11.44 16.10
C PRO A 401 41.86 12.66 16.76
#